data_AF-A0A957B387-F1
#
_entry.id   AF-A0A957B387-F1
#
_cell.length_a   1.000
_cell.length_b   1.000
_cell.length_c   1.000
_cell.angle_alpha   90.00
_cell.angle_beta   90.00
_cell.angle_gamma   90.00
#
_symmetry.space_group_name_H-M   'P 1'
#
loop_
_entity.id
_entity.type
_entity.pdbx_description
1 polymer ?
#
loop_
_entity_poly.entity_id
_entity_poly.type
_entity_poly.pdbx_seq_one_letter_code
_entity_poly.pdbx_strand_id
1 'polypeptide(L)'
;MSQTTTRNSYNWIFVLLIAIVLLIALWTIRGILLLAFAAVLLTVFATAPVRIFERWGMNRGVAILLSVFLGILLIVVAIMLVFPTLIQQFSVLFTDIIPRGVEQLIEEWNSGRVFDAFPFLEDYVQNFVIDTEVINQIATQLGNALGTLGGSVLPIVGSVANTLLSILIIIFLSMYFLAEPRRYISGIIAMTPKWYRTRMQEILEVCDDTIRAWLRVTGASMLLVGIGTAIGLALIGVEQWAALGVLAG
;
A
#
# COMPACT_ATOMS: atom_id res chain seq x y z
N MET A 1 -1.52 -52.74 -33.80
CA MET A 1 -0.93 -51.43 -33.43
C MET A 1 -2.00 -50.59 -32.72
N SER A 2 -2.12 -50.66 -31.38
CA SER A 2 -3.08 -49.80 -30.63
C SER A 2 -2.85 -49.69 -29.11
N GLN A 3 -1.71 -50.12 -28.55
CA GLN A 3 -1.51 -50.15 -27.08
C GLN A 3 -0.57 -49.08 -26.50
N THR A 4 -0.07 -48.12 -27.29
CA THR A 4 0.89 -47.12 -26.80
C THR A 4 0.29 -45.80 -26.32
N THR A 5 -1.01 -45.54 -26.55
CA THR A 5 -1.65 -44.26 -26.18
C THR A 5 -2.21 -44.22 -24.76
N THR A 6 -2.56 -45.36 -24.15
CA THR A 6 -3.19 -45.39 -22.82
C THR A 6 -2.25 -45.03 -21.67
N ARG A 7 -0.96 -45.40 -21.76
CA ARG A 7 0.05 -45.08 -20.73
C ARG A 7 0.34 -43.58 -20.61
N ASN A 8 0.14 -42.82 -21.69
CA ASN A 8 0.34 -41.37 -21.65
C ASN A 8 -0.82 -40.66 -20.94
N SER A 9 -2.07 -41.12 -21.14
CA SER A 9 -3.26 -40.51 -20.51
C SER A 9 -3.25 -40.60 -18.98
N TYR A 10 -2.75 -41.70 -18.39
CA TYR A 10 -2.61 -41.82 -16.93
C TYR A 10 -1.59 -40.82 -16.35
N ASN A 11 -0.50 -40.54 -17.06
CA ASN A 11 0.50 -39.56 -16.62
C ASN A 11 -0.08 -38.13 -16.64
N TRP A 12 -0.88 -37.78 -17.66
CA TRP A 12 -1.54 -36.47 -17.72
C TRP A 12 -2.60 -36.29 -16.62
N ILE A 13 -3.38 -37.33 -16.30
CA ILE A 13 -4.33 -37.30 -15.20
C ILE A 13 -3.61 -37.14 -13.86
N PHE A 14 -2.49 -37.84 -13.65
CA PHE A 14 -1.69 -37.72 -12.43
C PHE A 14 -1.05 -36.34 -12.28
N VAL A 15 -0.49 -35.77 -13.35
CA VAL A 15 0.05 -34.40 -13.36
C VAL A 15 -1.04 -33.38 -13.06
N LEU A 16 -2.23 -33.54 -13.64
CA LEU A 16 -3.36 -32.65 -13.41
C LEU A 16 -3.86 -32.73 -11.96
N LEU A 17 -3.90 -33.93 -11.39
CA LEU A 17 -4.25 -34.13 -9.98
C LEU A 17 -3.23 -33.48 -9.04
N ILE A 18 -1.92 -33.66 -9.31
CA ILE A 18 -0.87 -32.97 -8.55
C ILE A 18 -1.02 -31.45 -8.67
N ALA A 19 -1.27 -30.93 -9.87
CA ALA A 19 -1.44 -29.50 -10.10
C ALA A 19 -2.63 -28.92 -9.32
N ILE A 20 -3.76 -29.64 -9.28
CA ILE A 20 -4.94 -29.24 -8.49
C ILE A 20 -4.62 -29.25 -6.99
N VAL A 21 -3.96 -30.31 -6.49
CA VAL A 21 -3.55 -30.40 -5.08
C VAL A 21 -2.60 -29.25 -4.72
N LEU A 22 -1.65 -28.93 -5.61
CA LEU A 22 -0.74 -27.79 -5.45
C LEU A 22 -1.50 -26.46 -5.42
N LEU A 23 -2.46 -26.25 -6.32
CA LEU A 23 -3.29 -25.04 -6.35
C LEU A 23 -4.12 -24.86 -5.09
N ILE A 24 -4.75 -25.94 -4.60
CA ILE A 24 -5.51 -25.91 -3.35
C ILE A 24 -4.58 -25.61 -2.17
N ALA A 25 -3.42 -26.27 -2.11
CA ALA A 25 -2.42 -26.00 -1.07
C ALA A 25 -1.96 -24.54 -1.09
N LEU A 26 -1.65 -23.99 -2.28
CA LEU A 26 -1.29 -22.59 -2.50
C LEU A 26 -2.40 -21.63 -2.04
N TRP A 27 -3.65 -21.94 -2.35
CA TRP A 27 -4.80 -21.14 -1.92
C TRP A 27 -4.97 -21.12 -0.41
N THR A 28 -4.80 -22.28 0.25
CA THR A 28 -4.87 -22.39 1.71
C THR A 28 -3.75 -21.63 2.40
N ILE A 29 -2.51 -21.71 1.90
CA ILE A 29 -1.35 -21.07 2.53
C ILE A 29 -1.11 -19.62 2.09
N ARG A 30 -1.97 -19.04 1.24
CA ARG A 30 -1.79 -17.68 0.67
C ARG A 30 -1.51 -16.63 1.73
N GLY A 31 -2.14 -16.71 2.91
CA GLY A 31 -1.91 -15.77 4.01
C GLY A 31 -0.48 -15.84 4.54
N ILE A 32 0.03 -17.05 4.76
CA ILE A 32 1.41 -17.29 5.22
C ILE A 32 2.39 -16.84 4.13
N LEU A 33 2.08 -17.12 2.86
CA LEU A 33 2.90 -16.72 1.73
C LEU A 33 2.99 -15.18 1.60
N LEU A 34 1.88 -14.47 1.82
CA LEU A 34 1.84 -13.01 1.84
C LEU A 34 2.64 -12.43 3.02
N LEU A 35 2.55 -13.03 4.21
CA LEU A 35 3.37 -12.63 5.36
C LEU A 35 4.86 -12.85 5.08
N ALA A 36 5.22 -13.98 4.49
CA ALA A 36 6.60 -14.28 4.10
C ALA A 36 7.12 -13.32 3.04
N PHE A 37 6.29 -13.03 2.03
CA PHE A 37 6.62 -12.05 0.99
C PHE A 37 6.81 -10.64 1.58
N ALA A 38 5.90 -10.20 2.45
CA ALA A 38 6.04 -8.93 3.17
C ALA A 38 7.32 -8.89 4.02
N ALA A 39 7.67 -10.00 4.69
CA ALA A 39 8.92 -10.11 5.44
C ALA A 39 10.15 -10.02 4.53
N VAL A 40 10.13 -10.63 3.34
CA VAL A 40 11.21 -10.49 2.34
C VAL A 40 11.32 -9.04 1.88
N LEU A 41 10.21 -8.37 1.57
CA LEU A 41 10.22 -6.95 1.21
C LEU A 41 10.82 -6.09 2.32
N LEU A 42 10.39 -6.31 3.57
CA LEU A 42 10.93 -5.58 4.73
C LEU A 42 12.41 -5.88 4.96
N THR A 43 12.84 -7.12 4.73
CA THR A 43 14.26 -7.52 4.77
C THR A 43 15.07 -6.75 3.74
N VAL A 44 14.60 -6.70 2.50
CA VAL A 44 15.27 -5.98 1.41
C VAL A 44 15.33 -4.49 1.71
N PHE A 45 14.25 -3.90 2.23
CA PHE A 45 14.21 -2.50 2.65
C PHE A 45 15.20 -2.22 3.79
N ALA A 46 15.16 -3.03 4.86
CA ALA A 46 16.01 -2.89 6.03
C ALA A 46 17.50 -3.17 5.73
N THR A 47 17.81 -3.86 4.64
CA THR A 47 19.20 -4.13 4.24
C THR A 47 20.00 -2.83 4.01
N ALA A 48 19.37 -1.78 3.46
CA ALA A 48 20.04 -0.50 3.23
C ALA A 48 20.52 0.18 4.53
N PRO A 49 19.64 0.45 5.52
CA PRO A 49 20.04 1.00 6.82
C PRO A 49 20.98 0.09 7.61
N VAL A 50 20.78 -1.24 7.59
CA VAL A 50 21.71 -2.18 8.25
C VAL A 50 23.14 -2.03 7.72
N ARG A 51 23.34 -1.94 6.40
CA ARG A 51 24.68 -1.74 5.81
C ARG A 51 25.31 -0.41 6.23
N ILE A 52 24.51 0.64 6.43
CA ILE A 52 25.01 1.94 6.91
C ILE A 52 25.52 1.79 8.35
N PHE A 53 24.78 1.09 9.21
CA PHE A 53 25.19 0.84 10.60
C PHE A 53 26.38 -0.12 10.72
N GLU A 54 26.46 -1.14 9.87
CA GLU A 54 27.64 -2.02 9.78
C GLU A 54 28.90 -1.23 9.36
N ARG A 55 28.77 -0.28 8.42
CA ARG A 55 29.88 0.61 8.02
C ARG A 55 30.36 1.52 9.14
N TRP A 56 29.51 1.82 10.13
CA TRP A 56 29.88 2.56 11.34
C TRP A 56 30.54 1.68 12.42
N GLY A 57 30.78 0.39 12.13
CA GLY A 57 31.51 -0.53 13.02
C GLY A 57 30.63 -1.32 13.99
N MET A 58 29.31 -1.31 13.81
CA MET A 58 28.38 -2.06 14.67
C MET A 58 28.37 -3.55 14.34
N ASN A 59 28.26 -4.41 15.36
CA ASN A 59 28.03 -5.84 15.16
C ASN A 59 26.69 -6.06 14.43
N ARG A 60 26.67 -6.98 13.48
CA ARG A 60 25.53 -7.28 12.60
C ARG A 60 24.20 -7.46 13.34
N GLY A 61 24.21 -8.16 14.48
CA GLY A 61 22.99 -8.33 15.28
C GLY A 61 22.41 -7.01 15.81
N VAL A 62 23.29 -6.10 16.27
CA VAL A 62 22.89 -4.77 16.77
C VAL A 62 22.46 -3.87 15.60
N ALA A 63 23.15 -3.94 14.47
CA ALA A 63 22.78 -3.20 13.26
C ALA A 63 21.37 -3.57 12.78
N ILE A 64 21.00 -4.86 12.79
CA ILE A 64 19.67 -5.35 12.44
C ILE A 64 18.61 -4.80 13.40
N LEU A 65 18.80 -4.97 14.71
CA LEU A 65 17.86 -4.50 15.73
C LEU A 65 17.65 -2.99 15.63
N LEU A 66 18.73 -2.22 15.55
CA LEU A 66 18.67 -0.77 15.48
C LEU A 66 17.99 -0.30 14.20
N SER A 67 18.25 -0.96 13.06
CA SER A 67 17.61 -0.65 11.79
C SER A 67 16.11 -0.88 11.81
N VAL A 68 15.65 -2.02 12.33
CA VAL A 68 14.22 -2.34 12.40
C VAL A 68 13.54 -1.40 13.39
N PHE A 69 14.15 -1.18 14.55
CA PHE A 69 13.63 -0.26 15.57
C PHE A 69 13.52 1.17 15.04
N LEU A 70 14.56 1.69 14.40
CA LEU A 70 14.54 3.03 13.81
C LEU A 70 13.50 3.16 12.69
N GLY A 71 13.36 2.12 11.85
CA GLY A 71 12.33 2.09 10.81
C GLY A 71 10.92 2.14 11.39
N ILE A 72 10.63 1.34 12.42
CA ILE A 72 9.34 1.36 13.12
C ILE A 72 9.12 2.72 13.79
N LEU A 73 10.14 3.26 14.46
CA LEU A 73 10.07 4.57 15.10
C LEU A 73 9.72 5.66 14.09
N LEU A 74 10.39 5.66 12.93
CA LEU A 74 10.13 6.64 11.86
C LEU A 74 8.69 6.52 11.35
N ILE A 75 8.19 5.31 11.12
CA ILE A 75 6.80 5.08 10.68
C ILE A 75 5.81 5.56 11.75
N VAL A 76 6.02 5.22 13.02
CA VAL A 76 5.14 5.64 14.12
C VAL A 76 5.12 7.16 14.27
N VAL A 77 6.29 7.81 14.19
CA VAL A 77 6.40 9.27 14.23
C VAL A 77 5.72 9.91 13.02
N ALA A 78 5.92 9.36 11.82
CA ALA A 78 5.26 9.85 10.60
C ALA A 78 3.74 9.72 10.71
N ILE A 79 3.22 8.60 11.19
CA ILE A 79 1.78 8.42 11.42
C ILE A 79 1.29 9.41 12.48
N MET A 80 1.94 9.51 13.63
CA MET A 80 1.49 10.42 14.69
C MET A 80 1.56 11.90 14.30
N LEU A 81 2.51 12.30 13.45
CA LEU A 81 2.65 13.69 13.02
C LEU A 81 1.74 14.03 11.83
N VAL A 82 1.75 13.18 10.81
CA VAL A 82 1.08 13.45 9.53
C VAL A 82 -0.40 13.07 9.60
N PHE A 83 -0.72 11.89 10.12
CA PHE A 83 -2.08 11.35 10.11
C PHE A 83 -3.14 12.24 10.80
N PRO A 84 -2.93 12.81 12.01
CA PRO A 84 -3.95 13.69 12.60
C PRO A 84 -4.15 14.96 11.77
N THR A 85 -3.06 15.52 11.22
CA THR A 85 -3.13 16.68 10.33
C THR A 85 -3.85 16.34 9.02
N LEU A 86 -3.62 15.14 8.45
CA LEU A 86 -4.37 14.65 7.29
C LEU A 86 -5.87 14.60 7.59
N ILE A 87 -6.28 13.97 8.69
CA ILE A 87 -7.69 13.84 9.07
C ILE A 87 -8.34 15.22 9.22
N GLN A 88 -7.67 16.16 9.88
CA GLN A 88 -8.19 17.52 10.05
C GLN A 88 -8.34 18.23 8.70
N GLN A 89 -7.31 18.17 7.84
CA GLN A 89 -7.36 18.79 6.52
C GLN A 89 -8.44 18.18 5.64
N PHE A 90 -8.63 16.86 5.68
CA PHE A 90 -9.72 16.18 5.00
C PHE A 90 -11.10 16.57 5.54
N SER A 91 -11.24 16.66 6.86
CA SER A 91 -12.50 17.07 7.48
C SER A 91 -12.89 18.47 7.01
N VAL A 92 -11.95 19.42 6.99
CA VAL A 92 -12.20 20.79 6.50
C VAL A 92 -12.59 20.78 5.01
N LEU A 93 -11.90 19.98 4.18
CA LEU A 93 -12.18 19.91 2.75
C LEU A 93 -13.60 19.41 2.47
N PHE A 94 -14.06 18.37 3.16
CA PHE A 94 -15.39 17.79 2.97
C PHE A 94 -16.52 18.48 3.73
N THR A 95 -16.25 19.06 4.89
CA THR A 95 -17.27 19.71 5.73
C THR A 95 -17.45 21.18 5.36
N ASP A 96 -16.39 21.89 4.96
CA ASP A 96 -16.46 23.33 4.69
C ASP A 96 -16.29 23.67 3.20
N ILE A 97 -15.26 23.13 2.53
CA ILE A 97 -14.87 23.59 1.19
C ILE A 97 -15.79 23.03 0.10
N ILE A 98 -16.07 21.72 0.11
CA ILE A 98 -16.94 21.09 -0.89
C ILE A 98 -18.38 21.64 -0.82
N PRO A 99 -19.04 21.70 0.35
CA PRO A 99 -20.40 22.21 0.41
C PRO A 99 -20.49 23.67 -0.02
N ARG A 100 -19.57 24.55 0.43
CA ARG A 100 -19.55 25.97 0.02
C ARG A 100 -19.26 26.16 -1.47
N GLY A 101 -18.34 25.39 -2.04
CA GLY A 101 -18.04 25.46 -3.47
C GLY A 101 -19.25 25.04 -4.31
N VAL A 102 -19.98 24.02 -3.87
CA VAL A 102 -21.21 23.59 -4.55
C VAL A 102 -22.36 24.58 -4.32
N GLU A 103 -22.53 25.12 -3.11
CA GLU A 103 -23.51 26.18 -2.83
C GLU A 103 -23.27 27.41 -3.70
N GLN A 104 -22.02 27.87 -3.85
CA GLN A 104 -21.66 28.99 -4.72
C GLN A 104 -21.96 28.70 -6.19
N LEU A 105 -21.68 27.48 -6.65
CA LEU A 105 -22.01 27.04 -8.01
C LEU A 105 -23.53 26.99 -8.23
N ILE A 106 -24.30 26.49 -7.25
CA ILE A 106 -25.77 26.46 -7.29
C ILE A 106 -26.34 27.88 -7.23
N GLU A 107 -25.77 28.77 -6.43
CA GLU A 107 -26.19 30.16 -6.31
C GLU A 107 -25.89 30.94 -7.59
N GLU A 108 -24.71 30.73 -8.20
CA GLU A 108 -24.39 31.23 -9.54
C GLU A 108 -25.33 30.69 -10.62
N TRP A 109 -25.64 29.40 -10.55
CA TRP A 109 -26.59 28.73 -11.44
C TRP A 109 -28.00 29.34 -11.32
N ASN A 110 -28.49 29.51 -10.10
CA ASN A 110 -29.83 30.05 -9.81
C ASN A 110 -29.93 31.57 -10.03
N SER A 111 -28.82 32.30 -9.93
CA SER A 111 -28.78 33.76 -10.12
C SER A 111 -28.97 34.22 -11.57
N GLY A 112 -29.11 33.30 -12.54
CA GLY A 112 -29.32 33.64 -13.96
C GLY A 112 -28.03 33.97 -14.71
N ARG A 113 -26.93 34.21 -14.00
CA ARG A 113 -25.67 34.71 -14.55
C ARG A 113 -24.96 33.71 -15.48
N VAL A 114 -25.23 32.41 -15.31
CA VAL A 114 -24.76 31.35 -16.21
C VAL A 114 -25.59 31.30 -17.50
N PHE A 115 -26.88 31.66 -17.44
CA PHE A 115 -27.78 31.71 -18.61
C PHE A 115 -27.47 32.91 -19.52
N ASP A 116 -26.98 34.02 -18.95
CA ASP A 116 -26.45 35.16 -19.72
C ASP A 116 -25.20 34.78 -20.56
N ALA A 117 -24.36 33.88 -20.05
CA ALA A 117 -23.14 33.44 -20.73
C ALA A 117 -23.40 32.29 -21.74
N PHE A 118 -24.41 31.45 -21.50
CA PHE A 118 -24.73 30.30 -22.34
C PHE A 118 -26.24 30.09 -22.53
N PRO A 119 -26.87 30.79 -23.51
CA PRO A 119 -28.32 30.76 -23.74
C PRO A 119 -28.88 29.38 -24.14
N PHE A 120 -28.05 28.48 -24.67
CA PHE A 120 -28.48 27.14 -25.12
C PHE A 120 -28.82 26.17 -23.99
N LEU A 121 -28.49 26.51 -22.74
CA LEU A 121 -28.77 25.69 -21.55
C LEU A 121 -30.12 26.02 -20.90
N GLU A 122 -30.79 27.10 -21.32
CA GLU A 122 -32.04 27.57 -20.72
C GLU A 122 -33.17 26.53 -20.79
N ASP A 123 -33.30 25.85 -21.93
CA ASP A 123 -34.38 24.89 -22.20
C ASP A 123 -34.20 23.53 -21.52
N TYR A 124 -32.97 23.15 -21.16
CA TYR A 124 -32.66 21.84 -20.58
C TYR A 124 -32.60 21.82 -19.06
N VAL A 125 -32.43 22.98 -18.40
CA VAL A 125 -31.99 22.99 -16.99
C VAL A 125 -32.94 23.68 -16.01
N GLN A 126 -34.05 24.28 -16.46
CA GLN A 126 -35.09 24.82 -15.57
C GLN A 126 -35.65 23.82 -14.54
N ASN A 127 -35.52 22.51 -14.79
CA ASN A 127 -36.07 21.46 -13.94
C ASN A 127 -35.02 20.72 -13.08
N PHE A 128 -33.74 21.09 -13.13
CA PHE A 128 -32.69 20.42 -12.37
C PHE A 128 -32.33 21.23 -11.11
N VAL A 129 -33.09 20.99 -10.03
CA VAL A 129 -32.74 21.50 -8.70
C VAL A 129 -31.77 20.51 -8.07
N ILE A 130 -30.52 20.92 -7.85
CA ILE A 130 -29.56 20.12 -7.08
C ILE A 130 -29.98 20.22 -5.61
N ASP A 131 -30.46 19.10 -5.07
CA ASP A 131 -30.93 19.00 -3.70
C ASP A 131 -29.74 19.05 -2.72
N THR A 132 -29.59 20.17 -2.03
CA THR A 132 -28.51 20.43 -1.04
C THR A 132 -28.57 19.47 0.15
N GLU A 133 -29.72 18.82 0.36
CA GLU A 133 -29.93 17.77 1.37
C GLU A 133 -28.95 16.60 1.19
N VAL A 134 -28.69 16.17 -0.06
CA VAL A 134 -27.79 15.03 -0.35
C VAL A 134 -26.34 15.35 0.03
N ILE A 135 -25.91 16.60 -0.18
CA ILE A 135 -24.55 17.05 0.15
C ILE A 135 -24.37 17.11 1.67
N ASN A 136 -25.36 17.65 2.38
CA ASN A 136 -25.34 17.70 3.85
C ASN A 136 -25.40 16.31 4.49
N GLN A 137 -26.15 15.37 3.90
CA GLN A 137 -26.16 13.97 4.35
C GLN A 137 -24.82 13.28 4.13
N ILE A 138 -24.14 13.52 3.01
CA ILE A 138 -22.80 12.97 2.76
C ILE A 138 -21.78 13.60 3.72
N ALA A 139 -21.80 14.92 3.91
CA ALA A 139 -20.88 15.62 4.82
C ALA A 139 -21.04 15.16 6.28
N THR A 140 -22.27 14.95 6.75
CA THR A 140 -22.55 14.46 8.11
C THR A 140 -22.17 12.99 8.30
N GLN A 141 -22.45 12.12 7.33
CA GLN A 141 -22.03 10.71 7.39
C GLN A 141 -20.50 10.57 7.39
N LEU A 142 -19.80 11.37 6.57
CA LEU A 142 -18.34 11.38 6.54
C LEU A 142 -17.76 11.98 7.83
N GLY A 143 -18.34 13.07 8.35
CA GLY A 143 -17.93 13.65 9.64
C GLY A 143 -18.05 12.65 10.80
N ASN A 144 -19.11 11.85 10.82
CA ASN A 144 -19.27 10.77 11.80
C ASN A 144 -18.24 9.63 11.61
N ALA A 145 -17.94 9.26 10.36
CA ALA A 145 -16.91 8.27 10.07
C ALA A 145 -15.49 8.75 10.45
N LEU A 146 -15.16 10.02 10.16
CA LEU A 146 -13.89 10.63 10.56
C LEU A 146 -13.81 10.83 12.08
N GLY A 147 -14.93 11.17 12.74
CA GLY A 147 -15.02 11.30 14.20
C GLY A 147 -14.83 9.97 14.94
N THR A 148 -15.31 8.86 14.37
CA THR A 148 -15.05 7.51 14.92
C THR A 148 -13.59 7.07 14.73
N LEU A 149 -12.94 7.46 13.62
CA LEU A 149 -11.50 7.26 13.40
C LEU A 149 -10.62 8.13 14.31
N GLY A 150 -11.06 9.35 14.64
CA GLY A 150 -10.33 10.29 15.50
C GLY A 150 -10.60 10.14 17.01
N GLY A 151 -11.77 9.62 17.42
CA GLY A 151 -12.22 9.63 18.82
C GLY A 151 -12.41 8.26 19.48
N SER A 152 -12.50 7.15 18.72
CA SER A 152 -12.83 5.84 19.28
C SER A 152 -11.73 4.80 19.02
N VAL A 153 -10.74 4.76 19.90
CA VAL A 153 -9.67 3.74 19.92
C VAL A 153 -10.22 2.35 20.35
N LEU A 154 -11.46 2.29 20.86
CA LEU A 154 -11.98 1.15 21.62
C LEU A 154 -12.76 0.07 20.82
N PRO A 155 -13.47 0.31 19.69
CA PRO A 155 -14.17 -0.77 18.99
C PRO A 155 -13.28 -1.59 18.04
N ILE A 156 -11.98 -1.27 17.91
CA ILE A 156 -11.04 -1.90 16.96
C ILE A 156 -10.20 -3.02 17.60
N VAL A 157 -10.51 -3.47 18.83
CA VAL A 157 -9.60 -4.41 19.55
C VAL A 157 -9.50 -5.78 18.87
N GLY A 158 -10.58 -6.26 18.23
CA GLY A 158 -10.61 -7.57 17.56
C GLY A 158 -9.78 -7.64 16.26
N SER A 159 -9.83 -6.63 15.40
CA SER A 159 -9.04 -6.61 14.15
C SER A 159 -7.60 -6.12 14.37
N VAL A 160 -7.39 -5.27 15.38
CA VAL A 160 -6.04 -4.78 15.75
C VAL A 160 -5.18 -5.93 16.25
N ALA A 161 -5.71 -6.85 17.06
CA ALA A 161 -4.92 -7.98 17.56
C ALA A 161 -4.34 -8.86 16.43
N ASN A 162 -5.15 -9.24 15.45
CA ASN A 162 -4.70 -10.02 14.29
C ASN A 162 -3.69 -9.25 13.42
N THR A 163 -3.90 -7.94 13.26
CA THR A 163 -3.00 -7.07 12.49
C THR A 163 -1.66 -6.91 13.19
N LEU A 164 -1.66 -6.66 14.50
CA LEU A 164 -0.46 -6.57 15.32
C LEU A 164 0.32 -7.89 15.32
N LEU A 165 -0.37 -9.02 15.44
CA LEU A 165 0.26 -10.33 15.35
C LEU A 165 0.89 -10.56 13.96
N SER A 166 0.20 -10.16 12.89
CA SER A 166 0.74 -10.24 11.52
C SER A 166 1.99 -9.37 11.35
N ILE A 167 1.96 -8.12 11.82
CA ILE A 167 3.11 -7.20 11.81
C ILE A 167 4.26 -7.78 12.61
N LEU A 168 3.99 -8.34 13.80
CA LEU A 168 4.98 -8.99 14.63
C LEU A 168 5.63 -10.16 13.88
N ILE A 169 4.84 -11.04 13.26
CA ILE A 169 5.37 -12.15 12.44
C ILE A 169 6.26 -11.63 11.30
N ILE A 170 5.83 -10.59 10.58
CA ILE A 170 6.62 -9.97 9.51
C ILE A 170 7.97 -9.46 10.04
N ILE A 171 7.96 -8.77 11.18
CA ILE A 171 9.17 -8.26 11.82
C ILE A 171 10.10 -9.41 12.21
N PHE A 172 9.60 -10.41 12.94
CA PHE A 172 10.40 -11.55 13.36
C PHE A 172 11.00 -12.31 12.16
N LEU A 173 10.20 -12.57 11.14
CA LEU A 173 10.64 -13.27 9.95
C LEU A 173 11.67 -12.45 9.17
N SER A 174 11.48 -11.13 9.08
CA SER A 174 12.45 -10.24 8.44
C SER A 174 13.79 -10.23 9.18
N MET A 175 13.79 -10.16 10.53
CA MET A 175 14.99 -10.21 11.34
C MET A 175 15.73 -11.55 11.14
N TYR A 176 14.98 -12.64 11.04
CA TYR A 176 15.52 -13.97 10.79
C TYR A 176 16.16 -14.07 9.39
N PHE A 177 15.54 -13.50 8.37
CA PHE A 177 16.09 -13.40 7.02
C PHE A 177 17.30 -12.48 6.93
N LEU A 178 17.32 -11.37 7.67
CA LEU A 178 18.42 -10.40 7.70
C LEU A 178 19.66 -10.94 8.41
N ALA A 179 19.47 -11.78 9.43
CA ALA A 179 20.54 -12.45 10.17
C ALA A 179 21.38 -13.37 9.28
N GLU A 180 20.76 -14.25 8.49
CA GLU A 180 21.45 -15.25 7.65
C GLU A 180 20.84 -15.41 6.24
N PRO A 181 20.83 -14.38 5.38
CA PRO A 181 20.18 -14.40 4.06
C PRO A 181 20.75 -15.50 3.15
N ARG A 182 22.07 -15.75 3.22
CA ARG A 182 22.74 -16.79 2.43
C ARG A 182 22.23 -18.19 2.73
N ARG A 183 21.83 -18.46 3.98
CA ARG A 183 21.38 -19.79 4.41
C ARG A 183 20.03 -20.13 3.78
N TYR A 184 19.10 -19.17 3.71
CA TYR A 184 17.80 -19.37 3.06
C TYR A 184 17.94 -19.55 1.55
N ILE A 185 18.73 -18.70 0.88
CA ILE A 185 18.99 -18.80 -0.55
C ILE A 185 19.63 -20.16 -0.88
N SER A 186 20.65 -20.56 -0.10
CA SER A 186 21.31 -21.86 -0.29
C SER A 186 20.35 -23.03 -0.03
N GLY A 187 19.42 -22.90 0.91
CA GLY A 187 18.37 -23.89 1.17
C GLY A 187 17.43 -24.08 -0.03
N ILE A 188 16.96 -22.99 -0.63
CA ILE A 188 16.12 -23.02 -1.84
C ILE A 188 16.86 -23.67 -3.01
N ILE A 189 18.13 -23.30 -3.22
CA ILE A 189 18.98 -23.89 -4.27
C ILE A 189 19.21 -25.39 -3.99
N ALA A 190 19.37 -25.79 -2.72
CA ALA A 190 19.57 -27.19 -2.35
C ALA A 190 18.34 -28.07 -2.65
N MET A 191 17.13 -27.54 -2.44
CA MET A 191 15.86 -28.21 -2.77
C MET A 191 15.61 -28.31 -4.28
N THR A 192 16.33 -27.53 -5.08
CA THR A 192 16.21 -27.53 -6.54
C THR A 192 17.02 -28.70 -7.15
N PRO A 193 16.49 -29.39 -8.19
CA PRO A 193 17.23 -30.42 -8.91
C PRO A 193 18.61 -29.94 -9.37
N LYS A 194 19.63 -30.82 -9.27
CA LYS A 194 21.05 -30.44 -9.52
C LYS A 194 21.29 -29.74 -10.85
N TRP A 195 20.58 -30.16 -11.91
CA TRP A 195 20.70 -29.61 -13.26
C TRP A 195 20.16 -28.17 -13.40
N TYR A 196 19.30 -27.73 -12.48
CA TYR A 196 18.68 -26.41 -12.50
C TYR A 196 19.24 -25.45 -11.44
N ARG A 197 20.21 -25.90 -10.62
CA ARG A 197 20.74 -25.09 -9.51
C ARG A 197 21.38 -23.77 -9.95
N THR A 198 22.16 -23.78 -11.04
CA THR A 198 22.76 -22.57 -11.60
C THR A 198 21.71 -21.58 -12.07
N ARG A 199 20.69 -22.07 -12.80
CA ARG A 199 19.56 -21.24 -13.25
C ARG A 199 18.74 -20.68 -12.10
N MET A 200 18.51 -21.47 -11.06
CA MET A 200 17.81 -21.01 -9.85
C MET A 200 18.57 -19.89 -9.14
N GLN A 201 19.89 -20.00 -9.06
CA GLN A 201 20.72 -18.93 -8.48
C GLN A 201 20.61 -17.64 -9.30
N GLU A 202 20.74 -17.70 -10.63
CA GLU A 202 20.56 -16.54 -11.52
C GLU A 202 19.19 -15.89 -11.32
N ILE A 203 18.11 -16.68 -11.23
CA ILE A 203 16.75 -16.17 -11.03
C ILE A 203 16.62 -15.45 -9.68
N LEU A 204 17.15 -16.03 -8.61
CA LEU A 204 17.08 -15.42 -7.27
C LEU A 204 17.88 -14.11 -7.20
N GLU A 205 19.03 -14.04 -7.86
CA GLU A 205 19.83 -12.82 -7.97
C GLU A 205 19.08 -11.73 -8.75
N VAL A 206 18.48 -12.07 -9.90
CA VAL A 206 17.65 -11.13 -10.68
C VAL A 206 16.44 -10.66 -9.87
N CYS A 207 15.78 -11.54 -9.10
CA CYS A 207 14.67 -11.16 -8.23
C CYS A 207 15.10 -10.19 -7.14
N ASP A 208 16.22 -10.44 -6.45
CA ASP A 208 16.75 -9.54 -5.41
C ASP A 208 17.07 -8.15 -5.98
N ASP A 209 17.74 -8.10 -7.13
CA ASP A 209 18.08 -6.83 -7.78
C ASP A 209 16.85 -6.10 -8.31
N THR A 210 15.88 -6.82 -8.89
CA THR A 210 14.63 -6.24 -9.40
C THR A 210 13.81 -5.66 -8.26
N ILE A 211 13.64 -6.36 -7.14
CA ILE A 211 12.89 -5.86 -5.97
C ILE A 211 13.58 -4.63 -5.39
N ARG A 212 14.92 -4.64 -5.26
CA ARG A 212 15.69 -3.48 -4.78
C ARG A 212 15.61 -2.27 -5.71
N ALA A 213 15.68 -2.50 -7.02
CA ALA A 213 15.56 -1.44 -8.00
C ALA A 213 14.15 -0.85 -7.99
N TRP A 214 13.12 -1.70 -8.01
CA TRP A 214 11.73 -1.30 -7.93
C TRP A 214 11.45 -0.49 -6.66
N LEU A 215 11.89 -0.96 -5.50
CA LEU A 215 11.67 -0.26 -4.23
C LEU A 215 12.32 1.13 -4.20
N ARG A 216 13.53 1.28 -4.76
CA ARG A 216 14.21 2.57 -4.87
C ARG A 216 13.50 3.51 -5.83
N VAL A 217 13.08 3.03 -6.99
CA VAL A 217 12.38 3.84 -7.99
C VAL A 217 11.01 4.25 -7.49
N THR A 218 10.23 3.33 -6.93
CA THR A 218 8.91 3.60 -6.36
C THR A 218 9.01 4.60 -5.20
N GLY A 219 9.96 4.42 -4.28
CA GLY A 219 10.17 5.38 -3.20
C GLY A 219 10.56 6.77 -3.71
N ALA A 220 11.44 6.85 -4.71
CA ALA A 220 11.81 8.12 -5.33
C ALA A 220 10.63 8.76 -6.09
N SER A 221 9.80 7.98 -6.78
CA SER A 221 8.63 8.49 -7.49
C SER A 221 7.57 9.00 -6.53
N MET A 222 7.32 8.30 -5.41
CA MET A 222 6.41 8.74 -4.36
C MET A 222 6.85 10.09 -3.80
N LEU A 223 8.13 10.25 -3.46
CA LEU A 223 8.65 11.53 -2.98
C LEU A 223 8.55 12.64 -4.03
N LEU A 224 8.88 12.35 -5.29
CA LEU A 224 8.83 13.34 -6.36
C LEU A 224 7.39 13.79 -6.64
N VAL A 225 6.47 12.84 -6.78
CA VAL A 225 5.04 13.14 -7.01
C VAL A 225 4.44 13.87 -5.82
N GLY A 226 4.76 13.43 -4.59
CA GLY A 226 4.23 14.06 -3.39
C GLY A 226 4.73 15.50 -3.20
N ILE A 227 6.03 15.74 -3.35
CA ILE A 227 6.61 17.09 -3.28
C ILE A 227 6.12 17.96 -4.45
N GLY A 228 6.08 17.41 -5.68
CA GLY A 228 5.61 18.13 -6.86
C GLY A 228 4.15 18.56 -6.72
N THR A 229 3.30 17.68 -6.21
CA THR A 229 1.88 17.95 -5.95
C THR A 229 1.72 18.97 -4.82
N ALA A 230 2.47 18.80 -3.73
CA ALA A 230 2.46 19.76 -2.61
C ALA A 230 2.85 21.18 -3.05
N ILE A 231 3.92 21.32 -3.84
CA ILE A 231 4.37 22.62 -4.36
C ILE A 231 3.33 23.19 -5.34
N GLY A 232 2.81 22.37 -6.25
CA GLY A 232 1.79 22.81 -7.21
C GLY A 232 0.54 23.34 -6.52
N LEU A 233 0.05 22.64 -5.49
CA LEU A 233 -1.11 23.06 -4.70
C LEU A 233 -0.82 24.29 -3.84
N ALA A 234 0.39 24.38 -3.26
CA ALA A 234 0.80 25.54 -2.49
C ALA A 234 0.85 26.82 -3.36
N LEU A 235 1.29 26.71 -4.62
CA LEU A 235 1.30 27.83 -5.57
C LEU A 235 -0.10 28.27 -5.98
N ILE A 236 -1.06 27.34 -6.05
CA ILE A 236 -2.48 27.64 -6.35
C ILE A 236 -3.19 28.24 -5.11
N GLY A 237 -2.56 28.19 -3.93
CA GLY A 237 -3.12 28.72 -2.69
C GLY A 237 -4.10 27.77 -2.00
N VAL A 238 -4.05 26.47 -2.30
CA VAL A 238 -4.87 25.45 -1.63
C VAL A 238 -4.32 25.24 -0.22
N GLU A 239 -5.09 25.55 0.82
CA GLU A 239 -4.67 25.41 2.22
C GLU A 239 -4.23 23.98 2.59
N GLN A 240 -4.83 22.96 1.96
CA GLN A 240 -4.55 21.53 2.24
C GLN A 240 -3.43 20.94 1.36
N TRP A 241 -2.53 21.77 0.83
CA TRP A 241 -1.43 21.37 -0.06
C TRP A 241 -0.56 20.23 0.52
N ALA A 242 -0.32 20.25 1.83
CA ALA A 242 0.50 19.25 2.52
C ALA A 242 -0.19 17.89 2.58
N ALA A 243 -1.48 17.84 2.91
CA ALA A 243 -2.20 16.57 2.98
C ALA A 243 -2.34 15.92 1.61
N LEU A 244 -2.78 16.69 0.63
CA LEU A 244 -2.97 16.23 -0.75
C LEU A 244 -1.65 15.82 -1.41
N GLY A 245 -0.55 16.51 -1.08
CA GLY A 245 0.79 16.12 -1.51
C GLY A 245 1.21 14.76 -0.96
N VAL A 246 1.05 14.51 0.34
CA VAL A 246 1.41 13.22 0.96
C VAL A 246 0.53 12.07 0.45
N LEU A 247 -0.72 12.33 0.07
CA LEU A 247 -1.60 11.30 -0.48
C LEU A 247 -1.28 10.94 -1.93
N ALA A 248 -0.80 11.92 -2.69
CA ALA A 248 -0.46 11.73 -4.09
C ALA A 248 0.81 10.88 -4.27
N GLY A 249 1.71 10.86 -3.27
CA GLY A 249 2.98 10.14 -3.28
C GLY A 249 3.10 9.12 -2.17
#